data_AF-A0AAN6NCD2-F1
#
_entry.id   AF-A0AAN6NCD2-F1
#
_cell.length_a   1.000
_cell.length_b   1.000
_cell.length_c   1.000
_cell.angle_alpha   90.00
_cell.angle_beta   90.00
_cell.angle_gamma   90.00
#
_symmetry.space_group_name_H-M   'P 1'
#
loop_
_entity.id
_entity.type
_entity.pdbx_description
1 polymer ?
#
loop_
_entity_poly.entity_id
_entity_poly.type
_entity_poly.pdbx_seq_one_letter_code
_entity_poly.pdbx_strand_id
1 'polypeptide(L)'
;MTGGAGVDLKPDYYDGAAFKDIDKSVVEDLYKLIIPSQVKEAQRPAAPNFFLEGKSANGSKAVMDRQACHDGAHGARAMHSLQNYGRKVPIYDGNAYTFTSTYMPDLLQVFAHHVTAPTTPGGLPEYHMCTICLFWEHGP
;
A
#
# COMPACT_ATOMS: atom_id res chain seq x y z
N MET A 1 7.17 9.61 20.00
CA MET A 1 8.43 8.88 19.72
C MET A 1 8.11 7.41 19.55
N THR A 2 8.21 6.90 18.33
CA THR A 2 8.48 5.48 18.07
C THR A 2 9.66 5.47 17.09
N GLY A 3 10.86 5.24 17.61
CA GLY A 3 12.02 4.85 16.81
C GLY A 3 11.87 3.40 16.34
N GLY A 4 10.76 3.09 15.67
CA GLY A 4 10.44 1.74 15.24
C GLY A 4 11.22 1.44 13.98
N ALA A 5 12.11 0.45 14.03
CA ALA A 5 12.49 -0.30 12.84
C ALA A 5 11.18 -0.67 12.12
N GLY A 6 10.98 -0.13 10.91
CA GLY A 6 9.77 -0.40 10.14
C GLY A 6 9.59 -1.90 10.02
N VAL A 7 8.43 -2.41 10.44
CA VAL A 7 8.08 -3.81 10.21
C VAL A 7 8.15 -4.02 8.70
N ASP A 8 9.01 -4.92 8.23
CA ASP A 8 9.09 -5.25 6.82
C ASP A 8 7.70 -5.74 6.38
N LEU A 9 7.12 -5.09 5.37
CA LEU A 9 5.89 -5.58 4.76
C LEU A 9 6.17 -6.93 4.13
N LYS A 10 5.28 -7.88 4.39
CA LYS A 10 5.32 -9.20 3.76
C LYS A 10 3.94 -9.55 3.22
N PRO A 11 3.46 -8.80 2.20
CA PRO A 11 2.24 -9.15 1.50
C PRO A 11 2.40 -10.53 0.87
N ASP A 12 1.30 -11.29 0.80
CA ASP A 12 1.30 -12.60 0.13
C ASP A 12 1.56 -12.44 -1.38
N TYR A 13 1.03 -11.36 -1.99
CA TYR A 13 1.37 -10.92 -3.34
C TYR A 13 1.23 -9.40 -3.45
N TYR A 14 2.03 -8.80 -4.34
CA TYR A 14 1.87 -7.40 -4.72
C TYR A 14 2.43 -7.15 -6.12
N ASP A 15 1.96 -6.07 -6.75
CA ASP A 15 2.41 -5.61 -8.06
C ASP A 15 3.02 -4.21 -7.97
N GLY A 16 3.83 -3.84 -8.97
CA GLY A 16 4.49 -2.54 -9.09
C GLY A 16 5.36 -2.45 -10.33
N ALA A 17 6.16 -1.39 -10.41
CA ALA A 17 7.10 -1.19 -11.51
C ALA A 17 8.43 -1.94 -11.27
N ALA A 18 9.07 -2.41 -12.34
CA ALA A 18 10.45 -2.87 -12.22
C ALA A 18 11.38 -1.68 -11.97
N PHE A 19 12.43 -1.85 -11.17
CA PHE A 19 13.39 -0.78 -10.87
C PHE A 19 13.97 -0.08 -12.11
N LYS A 20 14.24 -0.85 -13.16
CA LYS A 20 14.79 -0.35 -14.43
C LYS A 20 13.84 0.60 -15.18
N ASP A 21 12.54 0.56 -14.86
CA ASP A 21 11.51 1.36 -15.49
C ASP A 21 11.23 2.65 -14.69
N ILE A 22 11.90 2.84 -13.55
CA ILE A 22 11.83 4.05 -12.73
C ILE A 22 13.11 4.86 -12.94
N ASP A 23 12.98 6.17 -13.10
CA ASP A 23 14.14 7.06 -13.17
C ASP A 23 15.05 6.88 -11.95
N LYS A 24 16.36 6.80 -12.20
CA LYS A 24 17.35 6.51 -11.17
C LYS A 24 17.31 7.52 -10.01
N SER A 25 17.10 8.81 -10.30
CA SER A 25 17.01 9.85 -9.27
C SER A 25 15.80 9.65 -8.36
N VAL A 26 14.66 9.26 -8.93
CA VAL A 26 13.44 8.94 -8.17
C VAL A 26 13.66 7.74 -7.27
N VAL A 27 14.32 6.69 -7.77
CA VAL A 27 14.64 5.50 -6.96
C VAL A 27 15.56 5.86 -5.80
N GLU A 28 16.62 6.63 -6.04
CA GLU A 28 17.59 7.02 -5.01
C GLU A 28 16.94 7.90 -3.94
N ASP A 29 16.17 8.91 -4.36
CA ASP A 29 15.55 9.88 -3.44
C ASP A 29 14.40 9.28 -2.64
N LEU A 30 13.60 8.40 -3.26
CA LEU A 30 12.40 7.82 -2.66
C LEU A 30 12.57 6.36 -2.23
N TYR A 31 13.80 5.81 -2.21
CA TYR A 31 14.09 4.40 -1.94
C TYR A 31 13.27 3.82 -0.78
N LYS A 32 13.23 4.51 0.36
CA LYS A 32 12.53 4.05 1.59
C LYS A 32 11.01 4.13 1.52
N LEU A 33 10.47 4.83 0.52
CA LEU A 33 9.05 5.12 0.38
C LEU A 33 8.41 4.25 -0.70
N ILE A 34 9.12 4.00 -1.79
CA ILE A 34 8.60 3.24 -2.94
C ILE A 34 9.06 1.79 -2.97
N ILE A 35 9.85 1.33 -1.99
CA ILE A 35 10.28 -0.07 -1.88
C ILE A 35 9.67 -0.66 -0.60
N PRO A 36 8.74 -1.63 -0.72
CA PRO A 36 7.95 -2.10 0.43
C PRO A 36 8.73 -2.95 1.45
N SER A 37 9.86 -3.55 1.06
CA SER A 37 10.69 -4.38 1.95
C SER A 37 12.18 -4.09 1.76
N GLN A 38 12.96 -4.16 2.85
CA GLN A 38 14.42 -4.05 2.79
C GLN A 38 15.10 -5.36 2.36
N VAL A 39 14.34 -6.43 2.13
CA VAL A 39 14.86 -7.73 1.72
C VAL A 39 15.45 -7.61 0.30
N LYS A 40 16.74 -7.95 0.18
CA LYS A 40 17.53 -7.94 -1.07
C LYS A 40 17.14 -9.08 -2.01
N GLU A 41 15.88 -9.14 -2.41
CA GLU A 41 15.46 -9.96 -3.56
C GLU A 41 15.43 -9.02 -4.76
N ALA A 42 16.47 -9.07 -5.60
CA ALA A 42 16.71 -8.18 -6.74
C ALA A 42 15.61 -8.15 -7.83
N GLN A 43 14.48 -8.80 -7.59
CA GLN A 43 13.38 -9.00 -8.54
C GLN A 43 12.03 -8.48 -8.03
N ARG A 44 11.98 -7.91 -6.82
CA ARG A 44 10.75 -7.38 -6.25
C ARG A 44 10.34 -6.05 -6.90
N PRO A 45 9.06 -5.84 -7.27
CA PRO A 45 8.62 -4.56 -7.81
C PRO A 45 8.79 -3.41 -6.81
N ALA A 46 9.01 -2.21 -7.34
CA ALA A 46 8.98 -0.94 -6.64
C ALA A 46 7.70 -0.17 -6.99
N ALA A 47 7.46 0.95 -6.32
CA ALA A 47 6.27 1.77 -6.48
C ALA A 47 4.96 0.94 -6.41
N PRO A 48 4.76 0.13 -5.35
CA PRO A 48 3.63 -0.78 -5.31
C PRO A 48 2.31 -0.01 -5.17
N ASN A 49 1.33 -0.38 -5.99
CA ASN A 49 -0.01 0.20 -5.98
C ASN A 49 -1.14 -0.85 -5.92
N PHE A 50 -0.79 -2.14 -5.90
CA PHE A 50 -1.73 -3.24 -5.71
C PHE A 50 -1.14 -4.31 -4.79
N PHE A 51 -1.94 -4.81 -3.84
CA PHE A 51 -1.56 -5.87 -2.91
C PHE A 51 -2.67 -6.91 -2.75
N LEU A 52 -2.29 -8.14 -2.40
CA LEU A 52 -3.20 -9.23 -2.09
C LEU A 52 -2.76 -9.92 -0.80
N GLU A 53 -3.74 -10.13 0.08
CA GLU A 53 -3.61 -10.90 1.30
C GLU A 53 -4.55 -12.10 1.24
N GLY A 54 -4.00 -13.30 1.40
CA GLY A 54 -4.73 -14.56 1.36
C GLY A 54 -4.77 -15.22 2.73
N LYS A 55 -5.89 -15.84 3.08
CA LYS A 55 -5.97 -16.75 4.22
C LYS A 55 -6.79 -17.99 3.86
N SER A 56 -6.47 -19.11 4.50
CA SER A 56 -7.27 -20.34 4.37
C SER A 56 -8.58 -20.21 5.17
N ALA A 57 -9.47 -21.20 5.05
CA ALA A 57 -10.74 -21.25 5.79
C ALA A 57 -10.57 -21.14 7.32
N ASN A 58 -9.41 -21.59 7.83
CA ASN A 58 -9.08 -21.55 9.26
C ASN A 58 -8.29 -20.29 9.65
N GLY A 59 -8.00 -19.41 8.69
CA GLY A 59 -7.26 -18.18 8.93
C GLY A 59 -8.13 -17.08 9.54
N SER A 60 -7.48 -16.10 10.17
CA SER A 60 -8.19 -14.98 10.79
C SER A 60 -8.48 -13.88 9.77
N LYS A 61 -9.76 -13.67 9.46
CA LYS A 61 -10.21 -12.52 8.65
C LYS A 61 -9.71 -11.19 9.20
N ALA A 62 -9.79 -11.01 10.52
CA ALA A 62 -9.37 -9.76 11.16
C ALA A 62 -7.85 -9.50 11.02
N VAL A 63 -7.04 -10.56 10.95
CA VAL A 63 -5.60 -10.41 10.65
C VAL A 63 -5.41 -10.03 9.19
N MET A 64 -6.09 -10.70 8.26
CA MET A 64 -6.04 -10.39 6.82
C MET A 64 -6.44 -8.94 6.52
N ASP A 65 -7.55 -8.47 7.10
CA ASP A 65 -8.02 -7.08 6.90
C ASP A 65 -7.00 -6.06 7.45
N ARG A 66 -6.32 -6.36 8.57
CA ARG A 66 -5.27 -5.49 9.13
C ARG A 66 -4.02 -5.46 8.26
N GLN A 67 -3.61 -6.62 7.72
CA GLN A 67 -2.50 -6.69 6.78
C GLN A 67 -2.81 -5.87 5.53
N ALA A 68 -3.99 -6.07 4.93
CA ALA A 68 -4.45 -5.31 3.76
C ALA A 68 -4.55 -3.79 4.03
N CYS A 69 -4.94 -3.39 5.25
CA CYS A 69 -4.93 -1.99 5.66
C CYS A 69 -3.50 -1.43 5.73
N HIS A 70 -2.57 -2.17 6.36
CA HIS A 70 -1.19 -1.74 6.52
C HIS A 70 -0.44 -1.67 5.18
N ASP A 71 -0.60 -2.69 4.32
CA ASP A 71 -0.03 -2.72 2.98
C ASP A 71 -0.55 -1.59 2.11
N GLY A 72 -1.87 -1.37 2.11
CA GLY A 72 -2.50 -0.31 1.34
C GLY A 72 -2.11 1.09 1.81
N ALA A 73 -1.92 1.31 3.11
CA ALA A 73 -1.37 2.56 3.63
C ALA A 73 0.07 2.81 3.14
N HIS A 74 0.89 1.75 3.05
CA HIS A 74 2.23 1.85 2.48
C HIS A 74 2.23 2.17 0.99
N GLY A 75 1.37 1.53 0.20
CA GLY A 75 1.21 1.86 -1.22
C GLY A 75 0.69 3.28 -1.44
N ALA A 76 -0.32 3.70 -0.66
CA ALA A 76 -0.85 5.06 -0.73
C ALA A 76 0.22 6.11 -0.41
N ARG A 77 1.09 5.84 0.59
CA ARG A 77 2.27 6.66 0.88
C ARG A 77 3.23 6.69 -0.31
N ALA A 78 3.55 5.54 -0.90
CA ALA A 78 4.44 5.45 -2.06
C ALA A 78 3.92 6.28 -3.24
N MET A 79 2.63 6.12 -3.58
CA MET A 79 1.98 6.86 -4.67
C MET A 79 1.96 8.36 -4.40
N HIS A 80 1.59 8.77 -3.19
CA HIS A 80 1.62 10.17 -2.79
C HIS A 80 3.04 10.77 -2.91
N SER A 81 4.07 10.05 -2.50
CA SER A 81 5.46 10.49 -2.65
C SER A 81 5.88 10.65 -4.11
N LEU A 82 5.49 9.73 -4.98
CA LEU A 82 5.78 9.80 -6.42
C LEU A 82 5.08 10.99 -7.08
N GLN A 83 3.80 11.21 -6.78
CA GLN A 83 3.01 12.33 -7.34
C GLN A 83 3.53 13.70 -6.90
N ASN A 84 4.17 13.75 -5.74
CA ASN A 84 4.74 14.95 -5.15
C ASN A 84 6.25 15.09 -5.37
N TYR A 85 6.89 14.18 -6.11
CA TYR A 85 8.32 14.27 -6.39
C TYR A 85 8.66 15.57 -7.12
N GLY A 86 9.64 16.32 -6.60
CA GLY A 86 10.04 17.63 -7.11
C GLY A 86 9.14 18.81 -6.75
N ARG A 87 8.03 18.59 -6.01
CA ARG A 87 7.15 19.69 -5.56
C ARG A 87 7.67 20.35 -4.29
N LYS A 88 7.55 21.68 -4.22
CA LYS A 88 7.88 22.45 -3.01
C LYS A 88 6.84 22.30 -1.89
N VAL A 89 5.57 22.15 -2.28
CA VAL A 89 4.44 21.98 -1.36
C VAL A 89 3.67 20.73 -1.80
N PRO A 90 3.46 19.74 -0.90
CA PRO A 90 2.68 18.55 -1.22
C PRO A 90 1.23 18.88 -1.55
N ILE A 91 0.67 18.19 -2.52
CA ILE A 91 -0.74 18.24 -2.92
C ILE A 91 -1.42 16.95 -2.46
N TYR A 92 -2.60 17.11 -1.87
CA TYR A 92 -3.49 16.03 -1.46
C TYR A 92 -4.78 16.17 -2.28
N ASP A 93 -4.95 15.34 -3.31
CA ASP A 93 -6.11 15.39 -4.21
C ASP A 93 -7.28 14.51 -3.74
N GLY A 94 -7.05 13.70 -2.70
CA GLY A 94 -8.05 12.79 -2.12
C GLY A 94 -8.37 11.56 -2.99
N ASN A 95 -7.69 11.38 -4.12
CA ASN A 95 -7.93 10.25 -5.00
C ASN A 95 -7.25 8.97 -4.48
N ALA A 96 -7.84 7.82 -4.81
CA ALA A 96 -7.24 6.53 -4.51
C ALA A 96 -6.35 6.08 -5.67
N TYR A 97 -5.07 5.85 -5.37
CA TYR A 97 -4.07 5.33 -6.33
C TYR A 97 -3.50 3.99 -5.90
N THR A 98 -4.02 3.41 -4.82
CA THR A 98 -3.58 2.13 -4.29
C THR A 98 -4.78 1.28 -3.95
N PHE A 99 -4.68 -0.01 -4.26
CA PHE A 99 -5.72 -0.98 -4.01
C PHE A 99 -5.16 -2.17 -3.24
N THR A 100 -5.97 -2.73 -2.36
CA THR A 100 -5.68 -4.05 -1.79
C THR A 100 -6.84 -4.98 -2.02
N SER A 101 -6.53 -6.26 -2.14
CA SER A 101 -7.51 -7.33 -2.20
C SER A 101 -7.28 -8.30 -1.05
N THR A 102 -8.36 -8.86 -0.53
CA THR A 102 -8.29 -9.94 0.43
C THR A 102 -9.04 -11.15 -0.11
N TYR A 103 -8.46 -12.33 0.06
CA TYR A 103 -9.05 -13.57 -0.39
C TYR A 103 -9.04 -14.61 0.72
N MET A 104 -10.23 -15.12 1.02
CA MET A 104 -10.45 -16.36 1.76
C MET A 104 -11.42 -17.22 0.95
N PRO A 105 -11.54 -18.53 1.27
CA PRO A 105 -12.52 -19.37 0.60
C PRO A 105 -13.90 -18.69 0.54
N ASP A 106 -14.43 -18.61 -0.67
CA ASP A 106 -15.72 -18.03 -1.02
C ASP A 106 -15.86 -16.50 -0.84
N LEU A 107 -14.80 -15.77 -0.49
CA LEU A 107 -14.86 -14.32 -0.27
C LEU A 107 -13.64 -13.59 -0.82
N LEU A 108 -13.87 -12.79 -1.87
CA LEU A 108 -12.94 -11.78 -2.37
C LEU A 108 -13.44 -10.38 -2.00
N GLN A 109 -12.60 -9.57 -1.36
CA GLN A 109 -12.89 -8.15 -1.12
C GLN A 109 -11.82 -7.27 -1.77
N VAL A 110 -12.21 -6.10 -2.27
CA VAL A 110 -11.28 -5.11 -2.81
C VAL A 110 -11.49 -3.78 -2.09
N PHE A 111 -10.38 -3.15 -1.73
CA PHE A 111 -10.32 -1.88 -1.01
C PHE A 111 -9.53 -0.84 -1.81
N ALA A 112 -9.99 0.40 -1.78
CA ALA A 112 -9.27 1.58 -2.23
C ALA A 112 -8.54 2.22 -1.04
N HIS A 113 -7.36 2.75 -1.30
CA HIS A 113 -6.55 3.48 -0.32
C HIS A 113 -6.23 4.87 -0.84
N HIS A 114 -6.49 5.89 -0.01
CA HIS A 114 -6.20 7.28 -0.34
C HIS A 114 -5.54 8.00 0.83
N VAL A 115 -4.87 9.12 0.52
CA VAL A 115 -4.16 9.96 1.48
C VAL A 115 -4.94 11.25 1.71
N THR A 116 -5.03 11.68 2.96
CA THR A 116 -5.51 13.02 3.32
C THR A 116 -4.41 13.86 3.95
N ALA A 117 -4.53 15.17 3.80
CA ALA A 117 -3.62 16.12 4.42
C ALA A 117 -3.63 15.95 5.96
N PRO A 118 -2.53 16.33 6.64
CA PRO A 118 -2.51 16.38 8.09
C PRO A 118 -3.63 17.26 8.65
N THR A 119 -4.28 16.79 9.71
CA THR A 119 -5.34 17.53 10.41
C THR A 119 -4.79 18.62 11.35
N THR A 120 -3.48 18.64 11.58
CA THR A 120 -2.79 19.62 12.44
C THR A 120 -1.53 20.17 11.76
N PRO A 121 -1.15 21.44 12.04
CA PRO A 121 0.09 22.00 11.53
C PRO A 121 1.32 21.16 11.93
N GLY A 122 2.09 20.70 10.95
CA GLY A 122 3.25 19.84 11.18
C GLY A 122 2.91 18.37 11.46
N GLY A 123 1.64 17.98 11.36
CA GLY A 123 1.20 16.59 11.49
C GLY A 123 1.64 15.71 10.31
N LEU A 124 1.39 14.40 10.44
CA LEU A 124 1.61 13.44 9.37
C LEU A 124 0.36 13.27 8.50
N PRO A 125 0.51 12.89 7.22
CA PRO A 125 -0.62 12.46 6.40
C PRO A 125 -1.35 11.27 7.03
N GLU A 126 -2.65 11.19 6.78
CA GLU A 126 -3.48 10.06 7.17
C GLU A 126 -3.79 9.19 5.95
N TYR A 127 -3.95 7.88 6.19
CA TYR A 127 -4.20 6.88 5.15
C TYR A 127 -5.50 6.16 5.45
N HIS A 128 -6.39 6.12 4.47
CA HIS A 128 -7.75 5.62 4.64
C HIS A 128 -7.99 4.42 3.73
N MET A 129 -8.55 3.36 4.29
CA MET A 129 -8.98 2.17 3.56
C MET A 129 -10.51 2.17 3.41
N CYS A 130 -11.03 2.03 2.19
CA CYS A 130 -12.46 1.97 1.91
C CYS A 130 -12.81 0.75 1.06
N THR A 131 -13.82 -0.02 1.46
CA THR A 131 -14.30 -1.16 0.66
C THR A 131 -14.96 -0.66 -0.63
N ILE A 132 -14.56 -1.22 -1.77
CA ILE A 132 -15.15 -0.90 -3.09
C ILE A 132 -16.15 -1.98 -3.50
N CYS A 133 -15.73 -3.24 -3.39
CA CYS A 133 -16.54 -4.38 -3.79
C CYS A 133 -16.20 -5.60 -2.95
N LEU A 134 -17.18 -6.49 -2.87
CA LEU A 134 -17.03 -7.75 -2.18
C LEU A 134 -17.88 -8.80 -2.89
N PHE A 135 -17.23 -9.92 -3.20
CA PHE A 135 -17.73 -10.96 -4.09
C PHE A 135 -17.77 -12.28 -3.33
N TRP A 136 -18.89 -12.98 -3.44
CA TRP A 136 -19.01 -14.36 -2.98
C TRP A 136 -19.00 -15.33 -4.16
N GLU A 137 -18.27 -16.42 -4.02
CA GLU A 137 -18.26 -17.50 -5.04
C GLU A 137 -19.58 -18.30 -5.03
N HIS A 138 -20.33 -18.24 -3.92
CA HIS A 138 -21.68 -18.76 -3.81
C HIS A 138 -22.59 -17.58 -3.51
N GLY A 139 -23.33 -17.11 -4.53
CA GLY A 139 -24.10 -15.86 -4.51
C GLY A 139 -25.11 -15.71 -3.36
N PRO A 140 -25.76 -14.53 -3.25
CA PRO A 140 -26.72 -14.22 -2.18
C PRO A 140 -27.92 -15.17 -2.14
#